data_AF-A0A381R5I9-F1
#
_entry.id   AF-A0A381R5I9-F1
#
_cell.length_a   1.000
_cell.length_b   1.000
_cell.length_c   1.000
_cell.angle_alpha   90.00
_cell.angle_beta   90.00
_cell.angle_gamma   90.00
#
_symmetry.space_group_name_H-M   'P 1'
#
loop_
_entity.id
_entity.type
_entity.pdbx_description
1 polymer ?
#
loop_
_entity_poly.entity_id
_entity_poly.type
_entity_poly.pdbx_seq_one_letter_code
_entity_poly.pdbx_strand_id
1 'polypeptide(L)'
;MDFGDELLLEKMENSCLITSNVDWIPTDKSNICYKAYNALKTLYPALGGICIQIEKKIPIGSGLGGGSANGAAVLKGLNNLYDLGLSMLELEKIGASVGADVSFFIRGGTQLGEGIGNKLTPLPNPISGIYLLVIPNIFINTSWAYTELGKKLKFDTKVPNFRGFLNEDNPSYKFEIFENDFERIVIPAYPEIGTIKQKLLKLGARFASLSGSGSTVFGIFDDDTLVTKAESFFQTSYQTILAHPA
;
A
#
# COMPACT_ATOMS: atom_id res chain seq x y z
N MET A 1 6.19 -5.73 -3.73
CA MET A 1 7.35 -5.49 -2.84
C MET A 1 7.50 -6.68 -1.93
N ASP A 2 8.74 -7.06 -1.61
CA ASP A 2 9.12 -8.15 -0.70
C ASP A 2 9.05 -7.77 0.80
N PHE A 3 8.33 -6.70 1.12
CA PHE A 3 8.05 -6.25 2.49
C PHE A 3 6.54 -6.18 2.73
N GLY A 4 6.09 -6.75 3.85
CA GLY A 4 4.68 -6.80 4.21
C GLY A 4 4.45 -7.33 5.63
N ASP A 5 3.20 -7.25 6.07
CA ASP A 5 2.76 -7.95 7.28
C ASP A 5 2.60 -9.45 6.99
N GLU A 6 2.64 -10.26 8.04
CA GLU A 6 2.38 -11.70 7.95
C GLU A 6 1.13 -12.07 8.75
N LEU A 7 0.28 -12.93 8.17
CA LEU A 7 -0.97 -13.36 8.78
C LEU A 7 -1.00 -14.89 8.89
N LEU A 8 -1.26 -15.39 10.10
CA LEU A 8 -1.58 -16.79 10.35
C LEU A 8 -3.10 -16.93 10.55
N LEU A 9 -3.71 -17.84 9.79
CA LEU A 9 -5.15 -18.10 9.82
C LEU A 9 -5.41 -19.53 10.28
N GLU A 10 -6.16 -19.69 11.37
CA GLU A 10 -6.51 -20.99 11.94
C GLU A 10 -8.03 -21.13 12.10
N LYS A 11 -8.58 -22.30 11.73
CA LYS A 11 -10.01 -22.58 11.91
C LYS A 11 -10.36 -22.59 13.39
N MET A 12 -11.52 -22.05 13.71
CA MET A 12 -12.16 -22.18 15.02
C MET A 12 -13.68 -22.36 14.83
N GLU A 13 -14.42 -22.59 15.92
CA GLU A 13 -15.82 -23.01 15.80
C GLU A 13 -16.72 -21.94 15.16
N ASN A 14 -16.97 -20.79 15.83
CA ASN A 14 -18.04 -19.87 15.38
C ASN A 14 -17.76 -18.37 15.59
N SER A 15 -16.52 -17.96 15.84
CA SER A 15 -16.15 -16.55 16.03
C SER A 15 -15.02 -16.12 15.10
N CYS A 16 -14.83 -14.81 14.95
CA CYS A 16 -13.61 -14.26 14.37
C CYS A 16 -12.81 -13.61 15.50
N LEU A 17 -11.68 -14.21 15.84
CA LEU A 17 -10.74 -13.67 16.80
C LEU A 17 -9.57 -13.03 16.05
N ILE A 18 -9.20 -11.81 16.41
CA ILE A 18 -8.01 -11.14 15.86
C ILE A 18 -7.03 -10.91 17.01
N THR A 19 -5.78 -11.29 16.78
CA THR A 19 -4.64 -11.00 17.67
C THR A 19 -3.52 -10.36 16.87
N SER A 20 -2.64 -9.62 17.54
CA SER A 20 -1.50 -8.99 16.89
C SER A 20 -0.31 -8.85 17.83
N ASN A 21 0.88 -8.75 17.27
CA ASN A 21 2.12 -8.39 17.96
C ASN A 21 2.14 -6.94 18.45
N VAL A 22 1.19 -6.11 18.05
CA VAL A 22 1.08 -4.69 18.41
C VAL A 22 -0.30 -4.34 18.98
N ASP A 23 -0.36 -3.28 19.78
CA ASP A 23 -1.57 -2.78 20.46
C ASP A 23 -2.25 -1.60 19.74
N TRP A 24 -1.56 -0.99 18.76
CA TRP A 24 -2.02 0.19 18.03
C TRP A 24 -2.92 -0.12 16.83
N ILE A 25 -3.22 -1.39 16.56
CA ILE A 25 -4.27 -1.78 15.60
C ILE A 25 -5.52 -2.25 16.35
N PRO A 26 -6.73 -1.93 15.87
CA PRO A 26 -7.95 -2.48 16.47
C PRO A 26 -7.98 -4.00 16.28
N THR A 27 -8.42 -4.75 17.28
CA THR A 27 -8.67 -6.20 17.18
C THR A 27 -10.16 -6.55 17.21
N ASP A 28 -11.02 -5.53 17.09
CA ASP A 28 -12.47 -5.64 17.09
C ASP A 28 -13.06 -5.63 15.66
N LYS A 29 -14.39 -5.48 15.57
CA LYS A 29 -15.15 -5.49 14.30
C LYS A 29 -14.83 -4.32 13.37
N SER A 30 -14.13 -3.28 13.85
CA SER A 30 -13.69 -2.16 13.03
C SER A 30 -12.47 -2.53 12.17
N ASN A 31 -11.71 -3.57 12.54
CA ASN A 31 -10.55 -4.05 11.78
C ASN A 31 -10.99 -4.60 10.42
N ILE A 32 -10.26 -4.23 9.37
CA ILE A 32 -10.52 -4.65 8.00
C ILE A 32 -10.41 -6.18 7.80
N CYS A 33 -9.59 -6.87 8.59
CA CYS A 33 -9.53 -8.33 8.61
C CYS A 33 -10.86 -8.94 9.08
N TYR A 34 -11.48 -8.35 10.11
CA TYR A 34 -12.82 -8.77 10.55
C TYR A 34 -13.85 -8.49 9.45
N LYS A 35 -13.79 -7.32 8.81
CA LYS A 35 -14.70 -6.96 7.71
C LYS A 35 -14.57 -7.93 6.52
N ALA A 36 -13.35 -8.34 6.18
CA ALA A 36 -13.08 -9.34 5.15
C ALA A 36 -13.69 -10.71 5.50
N TYR A 37 -13.45 -11.21 6.71
CA TYR A 37 -14.10 -12.43 7.20
C TYR A 37 -15.63 -12.32 7.15
N ASN A 38 -16.17 -11.21 7.66
CA ASN A 38 -17.62 -11.01 7.74
C ASN A 38 -18.27 -10.92 6.35
N ALA A 39 -17.59 -10.34 5.35
CA ALA A 39 -18.05 -10.33 3.98
C ALA A 39 -18.23 -11.76 3.42
N LEU A 40 -17.24 -12.64 3.64
CA LEU A 40 -17.35 -14.05 3.26
C LEU A 40 -18.38 -14.81 4.10
N LYS A 41 -18.43 -14.61 5.41
CA LYS A 41 -19.43 -15.24 6.30
C LYS A 41 -20.86 -14.89 5.92
N THR A 42 -21.09 -13.69 5.39
CA THR A 42 -22.40 -13.25 4.89
C THR A 42 -22.79 -14.01 3.62
N LEU A 43 -21.84 -14.20 2.69
CA LEU A 43 -22.05 -14.95 1.45
C LEU A 43 -22.13 -16.47 1.68
N TYR A 44 -21.42 -16.97 2.68
CA TYR A 44 -21.33 -18.37 3.06
C TYR A 44 -21.71 -18.53 4.53
N PRO A 45 -23.00 -18.60 4.88
CA PRO A 45 -23.44 -18.72 6.28
C PRO A 45 -22.86 -19.93 7.02
N ALA A 46 -22.52 -21.00 6.29
CA ALA A 46 -21.89 -22.21 6.82
C ALA A 46 -20.37 -22.09 7.08
N LEU A 47 -19.73 -20.97 6.68
CA LEU A 47 -18.30 -20.72 6.93
C LEU A 47 -18.01 -20.79 8.44
N GLY A 48 -17.04 -21.59 8.86
CA GLY A 48 -16.64 -21.69 10.27
C GLY A 48 -15.99 -20.41 10.81
N GLY A 49 -15.67 -20.40 12.10
CA GLY A 49 -14.90 -19.32 12.71
C GLY A 49 -13.43 -19.27 12.27
N ILE A 50 -12.75 -18.16 12.58
CA ILE A 50 -11.33 -17.98 12.26
C ILE A 50 -10.56 -17.25 13.38
N CYS A 51 -9.37 -17.74 13.72
CA CYS A 51 -8.35 -16.98 14.42
C CYS A 51 -7.42 -16.33 13.40
N ILE A 52 -7.25 -15.01 13.48
CA ILE A 52 -6.37 -14.22 12.63
C ILE A 52 -5.28 -13.66 13.52
N GLN A 53 -4.05 -14.14 13.37
CA GLN A 53 -2.89 -13.58 14.06
C GLN A 53 -2.11 -12.71 13.08
N ILE A 54 -1.91 -11.44 13.42
CA ILE A 54 -1.29 -10.42 12.56
C ILE A 54 0.08 -10.06 13.13
N GLU A 55 1.15 -10.48 12.44
CA GLU A 55 2.49 -9.96 12.65
C GLU A 55 2.64 -8.67 11.85
N LYS A 56 2.37 -7.55 12.52
CA LYS A 56 2.30 -6.23 11.91
C LYS A 56 3.69 -5.62 11.81
N LYS A 57 4.09 -5.30 10.58
CA LYS A 57 5.37 -4.64 10.24
C LYS A 57 5.16 -3.28 9.58
N ILE A 58 4.08 -3.11 8.81
CA ILE A 58 3.75 -1.83 8.14
C ILE A 58 3.03 -0.90 9.13
N PRO A 59 3.55 0.29 9.47
CA PRO A 59 2.88 1.21 10.38
C PRO A 59 1.54 1.73 9.83
N ILE A 60 0.58 2.02 10.71
CA ILE A 60 -0.68 2.70 10.33
C ILE A 60 -0.37 4.08 9.74
N GLY A 61 -1.11 4.47 8.71
CA GLY A 61 -0.99 5.81 8.11
C GLY A 61 0.36 6.06 7.43
N SER A 62 1.08 5.00 7.09
CA SER A 62 2.35 5.06 6.36
C SER A 62 2.16 5.26 4.86
N GLY A 63 0.95 5.11 4.33
CA GLY A 63 0.68 5.23 2.89
C GLY A 63 1.11 4.01 2.07
N LEU A 64 1.42 2.88 2.73
CA LEU A 64 1.83 1.62 2.10
C LEU A 64 0.66 0.62 1.91
N GLY A 65 -0.55 0.98 2.32
CA GLY A 65 -1.75 0.15 2.13
C GLY A 65 -1.81 -1.13 2.99
N GLY A 66 -1.04 -1.21 4.09
CA GLY A 66 -0.93 -2.42 4.93
C GLY A 66 -2.27 -3.01 5.39
N GLY A 67 -3.21 -2.17 5.85
CA GLY A 67 -4.54 -2.64 6.24
C GLY A 67 -5.31 -3.31 5.09
N SER A 68 -5.32 -2.68 3.92
CA SER A 68 -5.95 -3.23 2.72
C SER A 68 -5.29 -4.54 2.27
N ALA A 69 -3.96 -4.62 2.39
CA ALA A 69 -3.21 -5.85 2.14
C ALA A 69 -3.60 -6.97 3.12
N ASN A 70 -3.78 -6.66 4.41
CA ASN A 70 -4.25 -7.64 5.40
C ASN A 70 -5.67 -8.14 5.07
N GLY A 71 -6.58 -7.23 4.70
CA GLY A 71 -7.94 -7.60 4.25
C GLY A 71 -7.93 -8.53 3.05
N ALA A 72 -7.09 -8.25 2.05
CA ALA A 72 -6.91 -9.11 0.88
C ALA A 72 -6.31 -10.47 1.24
N ALA A 73 -5.32 -10.50 2.13
CA ALA A 73 -4.71 -11.73 2.64
C ALA A 73 -5.73 -12.61 3.37
N VAL A 74 -6.63 -12.02 4.17
CA VAL A 74 -7.72 -12.74 4.84
C VAL A 74 -8.69 -13.35 3.82
N LEU A 75 -9.10 -12.61 2.79
CA LEU A 75 -10.00 -13.14 1.75
C LEU A 75 -9.36 -14.32 1.01
N LYS A 76 -8.10 -14.18 0.57
CA LYS A 76 -7.36 -15.25 -0.11
C LYS A 76 -7.14 -16.45 0.80
N GLY A 77 -6.76 -16.20 2.04
CA GLY A 77 -6.50 -17.24 3.03
C GLY A 77 -7.76 -18.00 3.43
N LEU A 78 -8.90 -17.34 3.62
CA LEU A 78 -10.18 -18.00 3.89
C LEU A 78 -10.66 -18.81 2.69
N ASN A 79 -10.52 -18.28 1.47
CA ASN A 79 -10.87 -19.02 0.24
C ASN A 79 -10.12 -20.34 0.16
N ASN A 80 -8.82 -20.33 0.48
CA ASN A 80 -7.98 -21.53 0.48
C ASN A 80 -8.26 -22.44 1.68
N LEU A 81 -8.36 -21.89 2.88
CA LEU A 81 -8.51 -22.66 4.11
C LEU A 81 -9.85 -23.41 4.19
N TYR A 82 -10.90 -22.83 3.59
CA TYR A 82 -12.25 -23.40 3.56
C TYR A 82 -12.65 -23.96 2.19
N ASP A 83 -11.70 -24.05 1.23
CA ASP A 83 -11.94 -24.58 -0.11
C ASP A 83 -13.18 -23.98 -0.80
N LEU A 84 -13.37 -22.66 -0.70
CA LEU A 84 -14.59 -22.00 -1.18
C LEU A 84 -14.69 -21.93 -2.71
N GLY A 85 -13.58 -22.18 -3.42
CA GLY A 85 -13.55 -22.24 -4.88
C GLY A 85 -13.76 -20.89 -5.57
N LEU A 86 -13.60 -19.77 -4.86
CA LEU A 86 -13.76 -18.43 -5.44
C LEU A 86 -12.61 -18.15 -6.43
N SER A 87 -12.99 -17.65 -7.60
CA SER A 87 -12.06 -17.11 -8.57
C SER A 87 -11.45 -15.79 -8.11
N MET A 88 -10.32 -15.40 -8.72
CA MET A 88 -9.67 -14.12 -8.43
C MET A 88 -10.60 -12.91 -8.69
N LEU A 89 -11.43 -12.97 -9.73
CA LEU A 89 -12.39 -11.91 -10.05
C LEU A 89 -13.50 -11.81 -8.99
N GLU A 90 -13.93 -12.93 -8.41
CA GLU A 90 -14.91 -12.92 -7.32
C GLU A 90 -14.29 -12.36 -6.04
N LEU A 91 -13.05 -12.73 -5.73
CA LEU A 91 -12.31 -12.15 -4.60
C LEU A 91 -12.09 -10.65 -4.75
N GLU A 92 -11.80 -10.15 -5.95
CA GLU A 92 -11.68 -8.71 -6.23
C GLU A 92 -13.00 -7.96 -6.00
N LYS A 93 -14.13 -8.56 -6.41
CA LYS A 93 -15.47 -8.00 -6.19
C LYS A 93 -15.83 -7.94 -4.71
N ILE A 94 -15.54 -9.02 -3.97
CA ILE A 94 -15.74 -9.05 -2.51
C ILE A 94 -14.80 -8.04 -1.84
N GLY A 95 -13.53 -8.00 -2.24
CA GLY A 95 -12.54 -7.05 -1.74
C GLY A 95 -12.99 -5.60 -1.89
N ALA A 96 -13.61 -5.23 -3.01
CA ALA A 96 -14.10 -3.87 -3.24
C ALA A 96 -15.15 -3.44 -2.20
N SER A 97 -15.94 -4.39 -1.67
CA SER A 97 -16.90 -4.13 -0.59
C SER A 97 -16.27 -3.97 0.79
N VAL A 98 -15.04 -4.49 0.97
CA VAL A 98 -14.31 -4.46 2.24
C VAL A 98 -13.51 -3.15 2.38
N GLY A 99 -12.89 -2.70 1.29
CA GLY A 99 -12.15 -1.44 1.24
C GLY A 99 -11.65 -1.13 -0.17
N ALA A 100 -11.51 0.17 -0.48
CA ALA A 100 -11.19 0.64 -1.84
C ALA A 100 -9.92 0.00 -2.42
N ASP A 101 -8.85 -0.12 -1.62
CA ASP A 101 -7.58 -0.68 -2.08
C ASP A 101 -7.47 -2.21 -1.89
N VAL A 102 -8.47 -2.87 -1.28
CA VAL A 102 -8.38 -4.32 -1.03
C VAL A 102 -8.35 -5.10 -2.34
N SER A 103 -9.15 -4.68 -3.34
CA SER A 103 -9.15 -5.32 -4.66
C SER A 103 -7.77 -5.27 -5.33
N PHE A 104 -7.02 -4.18 -5.15
CA PHE A 104 -5.65 -4.07 -5.67
C PHE A 104 -4.75 -5.16 -5.10
N PHE A 105 -4.80 -5.39 -3.78
CA PHE A 105 -3.96 -6.39 -3.11
C PHE A 105 -4.38 -7.85 -3.35
N ILE A 106 -5.60 -8.12 -3.84
CA ILE A 106 -6.00 -9.48 -4.23
C ILE A 106 -5.10 -9.99 -5.36
N ARG A 107 -4.96 -9.19 -6.41
CA ARG A 107 -4.13 -9.49 -7.58
C ARG A 107 -2.65 -9.20 -7.30
N GLY A 108 -2.35 -8.07 -6.68
CA GLY A 108 -0.98 -7.60 -6.46
C GLY A 108 -0.25 -7.21 -7.75
N GLY A 109 1.08 -7.22 -7.72
CA GLY A 109 1.92 -6.79 -8.83
C GLY A 109 1.80 -5.28 -9.13
N THR A 110 2.20 -4.90 -10.34
CA THR A 110 2.08 -3.52 -10.82
C THR A 110 0.82 -3.37 -11.66
N GLN A 111 0.00 -2.38 -11.33
CA GLN A 111 -1.29 -2.19 -11.99
C GLN A 111 -1.58 -0.70 -12.19
N LEU A 112 -2.17 -0.35 -13.32
CA LEU A 112 -2.78 0.95 -13.55
C LEU A 112 -4.15 0.96 -12.85
N GLY A 113 -4.29 1.83 -11.85
CA GLY A 113 -5.56 2.08 -11.16
C GLY A 113 -6.28 3.30 -11.71
N GLU A 114 -7.53 3.12 -12.13
CA GLU A 114 -8.39 4.19 -12.63
C GLU A 114 -9.72 4.24 -11.85
N GLY A 115 -10.48 5.33 -12.05
CA GLY A 115 -11.75 5.55 -11.37
C GLY A 115 -11.54 5.84 -9.89
N ILE A 116 -12.23 5.10 -9.03
CA ILE A 116 -12.07 5.18 -7.57
C ILE A 116 -11.08 4.12 -7.04
N GLY A 117 -10.19 3.62 -7.90
CA GLY A 117 -9.35 2.45 -7.62
C GLY A 117 -10.01 1.11 -7.97
N ASN A 118 -11.17 1.15 -8.64
CA ASN A 118 -11.96 -0.05 -8.98
C ASN A 118 -11.68 -0.60 -10.39
N LYS A 119 -11.00 0.16 -11.24
CA LYS A 119 -10.56 -0.30 -12.57
C LYS A 119 -9.05 -0.55 -12.50
N LEU A 120 -8.68 -1.83 -12.47
CA LEU A 120 -7.29 -2.25 -12.35
C LEU A 120 -6.86 -2.95 -13.62
N THR A 121 -5.83 -2.41 -14.28
CA THR A 121 -5.23 -3.02 -15.47
C THR A 121 -3.80 -3.45 -15.14
N PRO A 122 -3.47 -4.76 -15.19
CA PRO A 122 -2.11 -5.23 -14.94
C PRO A 122 -1.10 -4.58 -15.89
N LEU A 123 0.06 -4.22 -15.35
CA LEU A 123 1.22 -3.75 -16.09
C LEU A 123 2.33 -4.81 -16.02
N PRO A 124 3.09 -5.02 -17.10
CA PRO A 124 3.95 -6.20 -17.24
C PRO A 124 5.12 -6.22 -16.27
N ASN A 125 5.69 -5.06 -15.92
CA ASN A 125 6.87 -4.99 -15.06
C ASN A 125 6.75 -3.87 -14.03
N PRO A 126 7.19 -4.12 -12.78
CA PRO A 126 7.47 -3.04 -11.84
C PRO A 126 8.66 -2.20 -12.33
N ILE A 127 8.77 -0.99 -11.80
CA ILE A 127 9.99 -0.19 -12.00
C ILE A 127 11.14 -0.91 -11.31
N SER A 128 12.24 -1.14 -12.04
CA SER A 128 13.41 -1.84 -11.53
C SER A 128 14.12 -1.08 -10.39
N GLY A 129 15.12 -1.70 -9.77
CA GLY A 129 15.95 -1.06 -8.76
C GLY A 129 15.50 -1.37 -7.33
N ILE A 130 16.25 -0.80 -6.39
CA ILE A 130 16.12 -1.04 -4.96
C ILE A 130 15.36 0.12 -4.34
N TYR A 131 14.32 -0.20 -3.58
CA TYR A 131 13.48 0.77 -2.94
C TYR A 131 13.94 0.96 -1.50
N LEU A 132 14.35 2.18 -1.16
CA LEU A 132 14.53 2.57 0.23
C LEU A 132 13.28 3.29 0.70
N LEU A 133 12.52 2.66 1.59
CA LEU A 133 11.38 3.26 2.27
C LEU A 133 11.90 3.97 3.53
N VAL A 134 11.62 5.28 3.64
CA VAL A 134 11.87 6.07 4.84
C VAL A 134 10.52 6.38 5.48
N ILE A 135 10.31 5.85 6.68
CA ILE A 135 9.03 5.92 7.40
C ILE A 135 9.21 6.85 8.60
N PRO A 136 8.85 8.14 8.47
CA PRO A 136 8.91 9.07 9.60
C PRO A 136 7.80 8.76 10.60
N ASN A 137 8.01 9.15 11.87
CA ASN A 137 6.98 9.05 12.91
C ASN A 137 5.94 10.18 12.78
N ILE A 138 5.34 10.29 11.60
CA ILE A 138 4.30 11.26 11.26
C ILE A 138 3.07 10.45 10.83
N PHE A 139 1.94 10.70 11.49
CA PHE A 139 0.66 10.15 11.05
C PHE A 139 -0.06 11.18 10.17
N ILE A 140 -0.33 10.81 8.92
CA ILE A 140 -1.15 11.61 8.00
C ILE A 140 -2.51 10.95 7.86
N ASN A 141 -3.56 11.66 8.24
CA ASN A 141 -4.91 11.16 8.06
C ASN A 141 -5.30 11.19 6.57
N THR A 142 -5.57 10.01 6.00
CA THR A 142 -5.96 9.86 4.60
C THR A 142 -7.19 10.69 4.24
N SER A 143 -8.22 10.76 5.11
CA SER A 143 -9.44 11.54 4.80
C SER A 143 -9.18 13.04 4.75
N TRP A 144 -8.28 13.54 5.61
CA TRP A 144 -7.79 14.92 5.54
C TRP A 144 -7.05 15.17 4.22
N ALA A 145 -6.14 14.27 3.83
CA ALA A 145 -5.36 14.42 2.60
C ALA A 145 -6.25 14.50 1.36
N TYR A 146 -7.25 13.62 1.24
CA TYR A 146 -8.24 13.67 0.15
C TYR A 146 -9.09 14.95 0.17
N THR A 147 -9.48 15.41 1.37
CA THR A 147 -10.26 16.64 1.52
C THR A 147 -9.47 17.86 1.04
N GLU A 148 -8.21 17.99 1.44
CA GLU A 148 -7.36 19.10 1.03
C GLU A 148 -6.99 19.04 -0.46
N LEU A 149 -6.70 17.84 -0.98
CA LEU A 149 -6.42 17.66 -2.40
C LEU A 149 -7.65 18.03 -3.24
N GLY A 150 -8.86 17.60 -2.82
CA GLY A 150 -10.11 17.96 -3.49
C GLY A 150 -10.39 19.46 -3.50
N LYS A 151 -9.95 20.21 -2.48
CA LYS A 151 -10.02 21.68 -2.49
C LYS A 151 -9.09 22.28 -3.55
N LYS A 152 -7.88 21.75 -3.71
CA LYS A 152 -6.86 22.24 -4.66
C LYS A 152 -7.16 21.86 -6.12
N LEU A 153 -7.62 20.65 -6.39
CA LEU A 153 -7.95 20.19 -7.75
C LEU A 153 -9.11 20.95 -8.39
N LYS A 154 -10.03 21.51 -7.58
CA LYS A 154 -11.07 22.41 -8.09
C LYS A 154 -10.52 23.69 -8.74
N PHE A 155 -9.24 24.00 -8.55
CA PHE A 155 -8.56 25.17 -9.10
C PHE A 155 -7.53 24.84 -10.20
N ASP A 156 -7.24 23.57 -10.47
CA ASP A 156 -6.16 23.16 -11.38
C ASP A 156 -6.63 22.03 -12.32
N THR A 157 -6.65 22.27 -13.64
CA THR A 157 -7.34 21.44 -14.65
C THR A 157 -6.44 20.44 -15.38
N LYS A 158 -5.19 20.25 -14.94
CA LYS A 158 -4.27 19.30 -15.61
C LYS A 158 -4.45 17.88 -15.06
N VAL A 159 -5.07 17.02 -15.86
CA VAL A 159 -5.01 15.57 -15.67
C VAL A 159 -3.61 15.07 -16.10
N PRO A 160 -2.84 14.37 -15.25
CA PRO A 160 -1.57 13.80 -15.67
C PRO A 160 -1.77 12.75 -16.78
N ASN A 161 -0.92 12.78 -17.82
CA ASN A 161 -1.01 11.87 -18.95
C ASN A 161 -0.21 10.58 -18.68
N PHE A 162 -0.83 9.59 -18.05
CA PHE A 162 -0.25 8.25 -17.81
C PHE A 162 -0.16 7.40 -19.10
N ARG A 163 -0.56 7.91 -20.28
CA ARG A 163 -0.60 7.13 -21.53
C ARG A 163 0.80 6.79 -22.08
N GLY A 164 1.85 7.44 -21.58
CA GLY A 164 3.25 7.13 -21.90
C GLY A 164 3.80 5.83 -21.28
N PHE A 165 3.07 5.21 -20.33
CA PHE A 165 3.49 3.96 -19.68
C PHE A 165 3.32 2.70 -20.55
N LEU A 166 2.56 2.78 -21.65
CA LEU A 166 2.07 1.61 -22.39
C LEU A 166 2.85 1.28 -23.68
N ASN A 167 3.87 2.06 -24.05
CA ASN A 167 4.68 1.77 -25.24
C ASN A 167 6.00 1.11 -24.83
N GLU A 168 6.15 -0.16 -25.22
CA GLU A 168 7.29 -1.05 -24.90
C GLU A 168 8.64 -0.62 -25.51
N ASP A 169 8.66 0.41 -26.36
CA ASP A 169 9.82 0.76 -27.20
C ASP A 169 10.77 1.82 -26.61
N ASN A 170 10.64 2.21 -25.34
CA ASN A 170 11.58 3.16 -24.75
C ASN A 170 11.98 2.81 -23.30
N PRO A 171 13.21 2.27 -23.08
CA PRO A 171 13.68 1.88 -21.75
C PRO A 171 13.96 3.07 -20.82
N SER A 172 13.90 4.31 -21.32
CA SER A 172 13.93 5.51 -20.49
C SER A 172 12.52 5.86 -19.99
N TYR A 173 12.05 5.18 -18.95
CA TYR A 173 10.93 5.69 -18.17
C TYR A 173 11.33 7.07 -17.64
N LYS A 174 10.80 8.14 -18.25
CA LYS A 174 11.03 9.49 -17.74
C LYS A 174 10.21 9.61 -16.45
N PHE A 175 10.91 9.46 -15.33
CA PHE A 175 10.37 9.71 -13.98
C PHE A 175 9.69 11.09 -13.85
N GLU A 176 9.97 12.02 -14.77
CA GLU A 176 9.29 13.29 -14.94
C GLU A 176 7.76 13.18 -15.09
N ILE A 177 7.21 12.00 -15.40
CA ILE A 177 5.75 11.75 -15.53
C ILE A 177 5.15 11.14 -14.25
N PHE A 178 5.98 10.64 -13.32
CA PHE A 178 5.53 10.08 -12.04
C PHE A 178 5.45 11.19 -10.98
N GLU A 179 4.24 11.72 -10.78
CA GLU A 179 3.95 12.68 -9.70
C GLU A 179 2.88 12.10 -8.77
N ASN A 180 3.08 12.31 -7.47
CA ASN A 180 2.04 12.06 -6.48
C ASN A 180 1.37 13.40 -6.13
N ASP A 181 0.13 13.58 -6.56
CA ASP A 181 -0.64 14.81 -6.36
C ASP A 181 -0.77 15.20 -4.87
N PHE A 182 -0.72 14.24 -3.94
CA PHE A 182 -0.76 14.53 -2.51
C PHE A 182 0.45 15.33 -2.04
N GLU A 183 1.60 15.27 -2.72
CA GLU A 183 2.78 16.04 -2.31
C GLU A 183 2.49 17.54 -2.28
N ARG A 184 1.59 18.03 -3.14
CA ARG A 184 1.19 19.44 -3.23
C ARG A 184 0.49 19.96 -1.98
N ILE A 185 -0.15 19.07 -1.20
CA ILE A 185 -0.82 19.42 0.06
C ILE A 185 -0.05 18.90 1.28
N VAL A 186 0.63 17.75 1.15
CA VAL A 186 1.36 17.12 2.25
C VAL A 186 2.66 17.86 2.54
N ILE A 187 3.47 18.22 1.54
CA ILE A 187 4.77 18.86 1.79
C ILE A 187 4.61 20.22 2.49
N PRO A 188 3.67 21.11 2.08
CA PRO A 188 3.45 22.36 2.81
C PRO A 188 2.97 22.16 4.26
N ALA A 189 2.13 21.15 4.50
CA ALA A 189 1.62 20.85 5.84
C ALA A 189 2.65 20.12 6.73
N TYR A 190 3.51 19.30 6.12
CA TYR A 190 4.54 18.49 6.77
C TYR A 190 5.88 18.66 6.04
N PRO A 191 6.61 19.77 6.25
CA PRO A 191 7.84 20.09 5.51
C PRO A 191 8.96 19.05 5.64
N GLU A 192 8.94 18.26 6.71
CA GLU A 192 9.85 17.14 6.93
C GLU A 192 9.78 16.10 5.80
N ILE A 193 8.59 15.83 5.25
CA ILE A 193 8.38 14.95 4.11
C ILE A 193 9.14 15.44 2.88
N GLY A 194 9.07 16.75 2.62
CA GLY A 194 9.84 17.39 1.54
C GLY A 194 11.35 17.30 1.78
N THR A 195 11.78 17.44 3.03
CA THR A 195 13.20 17.34 3.42
C THR A 195 13.73 15.93 3.18
N ILE A 196 12.99 14.89 3.58
CA ILE A 196 13.34 13.48 3.34
C ILE A 196 13.44 13.21 1.84
N LYS A 197 12.43 13.62 1.05
CA LYS A 197 12.43 13.45 -0.41
C LYS A 197 13.66 14.08 -1.06
N GLN A 198 13.94 15.34 -0.75
CA GLN A 198 15.11 16.05 -1.30
C GLN A 198 16.43 15.40 -0.87
N LYS A 199 16.49 14.86 0.35
CA LYS A 199 17.67 14.21 0.86
C LYS A 199 17.91 12.85 0.19
N LEU A 200 16.88 12.06 -0.10
CA LEU A 200 16.97 10.82 -0.89
C LEU A 200 17.60 11.10 -2.26
N LEU A 201 17.12 12.13 -2.98
CA LEU A 201 17.67 12.52 -4.28
C LEU A 201 19.15 12.94 -4.17
N LYS A 202 19.50 13.76 -3.16
CA LYS A 202 20.90 14.16 -2.92
C LYS A 202 21.83 13.00 -2.56
N LEU A 203 21.29 11.90 -2.03
CA LEU A 203 22.04 10.70 -1.68
C LEU A 203 22.15 9.70 -2.84
N GLY A 204 21.59 10.02 -4.01
CA GLY A 204 21.77 9.22 -5.22
C GLY A 204 20.54 8.44 -5.66
N ALA A 205 19.36 8.68 -5.05
CA ALA A 205 18.13 8.10 -5.57
C ALA A 205 17.85 8.67 -6.98
N ARG A 206 17.59 7.79 -7.96
CA ARG A 206 17.18 8.22 -9.32
C ARG A 206 15.79 8.85 -9.33
N PHE A 207 14.98 8.49 -8.34
CA PHE A 207 13.63 8.98 -8.12
C PHE A 207 13.31 8.96 -6.63
N ALA A 208 12.52 9.93 -6.16
CA ALA A 208 11.97 9.92 -4.82
C ALA A 208 10.57 10.54 -4.79
N SER A 209 9.65 9.92 -4.05
CA SER A 209 8.29 10.42 -3.91
C SER A 209 7.62 9.95 -2.62
N LEU A 210 6.54 10.63 -2.24
CA LEU A 210 5.61 10.18 -1.22
C LEU A 210 4.87 8.92 -1.67
N SER A 211 4.67 7.93 -0.79
CA SER A 211 3.79 6.79 -1.05
C SER A 211 2.35 7.11 -0.61
N GLY A 212 1.39 7.02 -1.53
CA GLY A 212 -0.02 7.29 -1.24
C GLY A 212 -0.23 8.69 -0.64
N SER A 213 -1.08 8.79 0.39
CA SER A 213 -1.23 10.05 1.15
C SER A 213 -0.08 10.32 2.13
N GLY A 214 0.95 9.47 2.15
CA GLY A 214 2.03 9.48 3.14
C GLY A 214 1.69 8.70 4.41
N SER A 215 2.60 8.68 5.38
CA SER A 215 3.82 9.51 5.48
C SER A 215 5.10 8.93 4.88
N THR A 216 5.11 7.69 4.38
CA THR A 216 6.34 7.08 3.84
C THR A 216 6.82 7.83 2.61
N VAL A 217 8.11 8.13 2.58
CA VAL A 217 8.81 8.62 1.39
C VAL A 217 9.72 7.50 0.90
N PHE A 218 9.65 7.18 -0.39
CA PHE A 218 10.53 6.17 -0.97
C PHE A 218 11.51 6.80 -1.95
N GLY A 219 12.71 6.23 -2.02
CA GLY A 219 13.68 6.49 -3.08
C GLY A 219 13.97 5.21 -3.86
N ILE A 220 14.15 5.32 -5.18
CA ILE A 220 14.57 4.21 -6.04
C ILE A 220 16.04 4.39 -6.39
N PHE A 221 16.84 3.34 -6.20
CA PHE A 221 18.27 3.33 -6.44
C PHE A 221 18.64 2.22 -7.43
N ASP A 222 19.63 2.49 -8.28
CA ASP A 222 20.21 1.50 -9.20
C ASP A 222 21.54 0.93 -8.70
N ASP A 223 22.03 1.43 -7.55
CA ASP A 223 23.35 1.12 -7.01
C ASP A 223 23.24 0.74 -5.52
N ASP A 224 23.72 -0.46 -5.19
CA ASP A 224 23.73 -1.01 -3.82
C ASP A 224 24.49 -0.11 -2.83
N THR A 225 25.61 0.47 -3.25
CA THR A 225 26.43 1.31 -2.38
C THR A 225 25.75 2.63 -2.04
N LEU A 226 25.05 3.22 -3.02
CA LEU A 226 24.28 4.45 -2.82
C LEU A 226 23.08 4.21 -1.91
N VAL A 227 22.35 3.11 -2.09
CA VAL A 227 21.18 2.81 -1.25
C VAL A 227 21.60 2.48 0.18
N THR A 228 22.66 1.70 0.40
CA THR A 228 23.18 1.42 1.75
C THR A 228 23.67 2.69 2.45
N LYS A 229 24.33 3.60 1.72
CA LYS A 229 24.72 4.92 2.26
C LYS A 229 23.49 5.75 2.64
N ALA A 230 22.46 5.73 1.81
CA ALA A 230 21.23 6.47 2.07
C ALA A 230 20.48 5.89 3.28
N GLU A 231 20.34 4.58 3.36
CA GLU A 231 19.75 3.89 4.51
C GLU A 231 20.51 4.23 5.80
N SER A 232 21.85 4.14 5.77
CA SER A 232 22.70 4.47 6.92
C SER A 232 22.49 5.91 7.41
N PHE A 233 22.20 6.84 6.50
CA PHE A 233 21.89 8.22 6.85
C PHE A 233 20.53 8.37 7.51
N PHE A 234 19.50 7.66 7.05
CA PHE A 234 18.13 7.82 7.55
C PHE A 234 17.83 6.96 8.79
N GLN A 235 18.44 5.79 8.93
CA GLN A 235 18.19 4.85 10.04
C GLN A 235 18.53 5.43 11.42
N THR A 236 19.31 6.52 11.47
CA THR A 236 19.61 7.24 12.72
C THR A 236 18.42 8.03 13.27
N SER A 237 17.41 8.29 12.45
CA SER A 237 16.29 9.18 12.79
C SER A 237 14.92 8.62 12.41
N TYR A 238 14.87 7.67 11.48
CA TYR A 238 13.64 7.11 10.95
C TYR A 238 13.73 5.58 10.86
N GLN A 239 12.58 4.93 10.83
CA GLN A 239 12.52 3.55 10.39
C GLN A 239 12.82 3.51 8.88
N THR A 240 13.73 2.63 8.49
CA THR A 240 14.11 2.41 7.09
C THR A 240 13.89 0.97 6.70
N ILE A 241 13.51 0.75 5.43
CA ILE A 241 13.30 -0.58 4.88
C ILE A 241 13.85 -0.61 3.46
N LEU A 242 14.78 -1.53 3.19
CA LEU A 242 15.12 -1.91 1.83
C LEU A 242 14.10 -2.93 1.33
N ALA A 243 13.54 -2.66 0.16
CA ALA A 243 12.58 -3.53 -0.48
C ALA A 243 12.89 -3.66 -1.99
N HIS A 244 12.56 -4.81 -2.54
CA HIS A 244 12.58 -5.08 -3.96
C HIS A 244 11.15 -5.18 -4.48
N PRO A 245 10.90 -4.75 -5.73
CA PRO A 245 9.62 -5.01 -6.36
C PRO A 245 9.38 -6.53 -6.46
N ALA A 246 8.13 -6.94 -6.24
CA ALA A 246 7.69 -8.34 -6.26
C ALA A 246 6.71 -8.57 -7.40
#